data_AF-A0A4Y9QV46-F1
#
_entry.id   AF-A0A4Y9QV46-F1
#
_cell.length_a   1.000
_cell.length_b   1.000
_cell.length_c   1.000
_cell.angle_alpha   90.00
_cell.angle_beta   90.00
_cell.angle_gamma   90.00
#
_symmetry.space_group_name_H-M   'P 1'
#
loop_
_entity.id
_entity.type
_entity.pdbx_description
1 polymer ?
#
loop_
_entity_poly.entity_id
_entity_poly.type
_entity_poly.pdbx_seq_one_letter_code
_entity_poly.pdbx_strand_id
1 'polypeptide(L)'
;MKILNNLQFKFFLLSAVLAILILGLQVVFPAIIHERIWDIYFFLLILSFLIGLLQGALLKALSENFFQISVLAMILRLIASLVFIGIEVWPGMENIILFIADFFVIFLFYLIFDIYAFLSNLRPISK
;
A
#
# COMPACT_ATOMS: atom_id res chain seq x y z
N MET A 1 6.33 -25.77 0.81
CA MET A 1 5.94 -24.53 0.09
C MET A 1 4.49 -24.61 -0.39
N LYS A 2 3.48 -24.42 0.47
CA LYS A 2 2.07 -24.59 0.02
C LYS A 2 1.03 -23.61 0.59
N ILE A 3 1.42 -22.58 1.35
CA ILE A 3 0.44 -21.68 2.00
C ILE A 3 0.78 -20.18 1.79
N LEU A 4 1.95 -19.84 1.24
CA LEU A 4 2.35 -18.44 0.97
C LEU A 4 1.74 -17.85 -0.33
N ASN A 5 1.03 -18.63 -1.14
CA ASN A 5 0.79 -18.28 -2.54
C ASN A 5 -0.48 -17.47 -2.83
N ASN A 6 -1.50 -17.43 -1.97
CA ASN A 6 -2.74 -16.73 -2.33
C ASN A 6 -2.71 -15.22 -2.02
N LEU A 7 -2.12 -14.79 -0.90
CA LEU A 7 -2.15 -13.39 -0.51
C LEU A 7 -1.13 -12.55 -1.30
N GLN A 8 0.10 -13.04 -1.42
CA GLN A 8 1.16 -12.42 -2.20
C GLN A 8 0.77 -12.31 -3.68
N PHE A 9 0.18 -13.37 -4.25
CA PHE A 9 -0.34 -13.33 -5.62
C PHE A 9 -1.45 -12.30 -5.80
N LYS A 10 -2.42 -12.24 -4.88
CA LYS A 10 -3.48 -11.21 -4.91
C LYS A 10 -2.92 -9.78 -4.78
N PHE A 11 -1.87 -9.59 -3.97
CA PHE A 11 -1.18 -8.32 -3.85
C PHE A 11 -0.52 -7.89 -5.16
N PHE A 12 0.23 -8.78 -5.82
CA PHE A 12 0.85 -8.51 -7.11
C PHE A 12 -0.20 -8.31 -8.21
N LEU A 13 -1.31 -9.06 -8.18
CA LEU A 13 -2.42 -8.90 -9.11
C LEU A 13 -3.09 -7.52 -8.93
N LEU A 14 -3.37 -7.10 -7.69
CA LEU A 14 -3.92 -5.78 -7.40
C LEU A 14 -2.96 -4.67 -7.86
N SER A 15 -1.68 -4.82 -7.56
CA SER A 15 -0.64 -3.86 -8.01
C SER A 15 -0.59 -3.79 -9.54
N ALA A 16 -0.64 -4.92 -10.24
CA ALA A 16 -0.66 -4.95 -11.70
C ALA A 16 -1.92 -4.29 -12.29
N VAL A 17 -3.09 -4.54 -11.69
CA VAL A 17 -4.34 -3.88 -12.10
C VAL A 17 -4.26 -2.36 -11.88
N LEU A 18 -3.69 -1.91 -10.76
CA LEU A 18 -3.46 -0.49 -10.50
C LEU A 18 -2.50 0.14 -11.50
N ALA A 19 -1.40 -0.53 -11.84
CA ALA A 19 -0.46 -0.04 -12.85
C ALA A 19 -1.11 0.13 -14.23
N ILE A 20 -1.94 -0.85 -14.65
CA ILE A 20 -2.71 -0.76 -15.90
C ILE A 20 -3.72 0.39 -15.84
N LEU A 21 -4.38 0.58 -14.71
CA LEU A 21 -5.34 1.65 -14.50
C LEU A 21 -4.69 3.03 -14.53
N ILE A 22 -3.51 3.19 -13.90
CA ILE A 22 -2.69 4.41 -13.97
C ILE A 22 -2.29 4.70 -15.42
N LEU A 23 -1.76 3.70 -16.14
CA LEU A 23 -1.39 3.86 -17.56
C LEU A 23 -2.60 4.26 -18.43
N GLY A 24 -3.74 3.60 -18.24
CA GLY A 24 -4.97 3.91 -18.97
C GLY A 24 -5.45 5.33 -18.72
N LEU A 25 -5.48 5.76 -17.45
CA LEU A 25 -5.85 7.12 -17.09
C LEU A 25 -4.84 8.15 -17.60
N GLN A 26 -3.54 7.83 -17.64
CA GLN A 26 -2.51 8.76 -18.10
C GLN A 26 -2.69 9.07 -19.60
N VAL A 27 -3.13 8.09 -20.38
CA VAL A 27 -3.42 8.26 -21.82
C VAL A 27 -4.72 9.02 -22.06
N VAL A 28 -5.77 8.75 -21.27
CA VAL A 28 -7.10 9.35 -21.50
C VAL A 28 -7.21 10.75 -20.88
N PHE A 29 -6.60 10.96 -19.71
CA PHE A 29 -6.71 12.19 -18.92
C PHE A 29 -5.34 12.63 -18.33
N PRO A 30 -4.39 13.06 -19.18
CA PRO A 30 -3.04 13.43 -18.72
C PRO A 30 -3.02 14.61 -17.74
N ALA A 31 -4.03 15.49 -17.78
CA ALA A 31 -4.11 16.65 -16.88
C ALA A 31 -4.51 16.29 -15.43
N ILE A 32 -5.01 15.08 -15.19
CA ILE A 32 -5.51 14.64 -13.87
C ILE A 32 -4.46 13.80 -13.13
N ILE A 33 -3.40 13.36 -13.80
CA ILE A 33 -2.34 12.55 -13.20
C ILE A 33 -1.07 13.38 -13.07
N HIS A 34 -0.51 13.38 -11.89
CA HIS A 34 0.73 14.05 -11.60
C HIS A 34 1.93 13.33 -12.25
N GLU A 35 2.94 14.09 -12.68
CA GLU A 35 4.10 13.55 -13.41
C GLU A 35 4.88 12.49 -12.60
N ARG A 36 4.89 12.63 -11.27
CA ARG A 36 5.53 11.71 -10.31
C ARG A 36 4.63 10.57 -9.81
N ILE A 37 3.55 10.25 -10.52
CA ILE A 37 2.65 9.14 -10.14
C ILE A 37 3.39 7.81 -9.96
N TRP A 38 4.43 7.58 -10.76
CA TRP A 38 5.23 6.36 -10.68
C TRP A 38 6.07 6.29 -9.40
N ASP A 39 6.60 7.42 -8.95
CA ASP A 39 7.34 7.51 -7.68
C ASP A 39 6.41 7.13 -6.52
N ILE A 40 5.19 7.68 -6.51
CA ILE A 40 4.13 7.34 -5.54
C ILE A 40 3.80 5.84 -5.60
N TYR A 41 3.54 5.32 -6.80
CA TYR A 41 3.14 3.93 -7.01
C TYR A 41 4.22 2.96 -6.50
N PHE A 42 5.48 3.15 -6.91
CA PHE A 42 6.57 2.28 -6.48
C PHE A 42 6.84 2.39 -4.99
N PHE A 43 6.79 3.60 -4.42
CA PHE A 43 6.92 3.80 -2.98
C PHE A 43 5.86 3.00 -2.22
N LEU A 44 4.58 3.15 -2.58
CA LEU A 44 3.47 2.46 -1.90
C LEU A 44 3.51 0.95 -2.11
N LEU A 45 3.90 0.48 -3.29
CA LEU A 45 4.07 -0.93 -3.58
C LEU A 45 5.16 -1.54 -2.69
N ILE A 46 6.36 -0.93 -2.67
CA ILE A 46 7.49 -1.42 -1.89
C ILE A 46 7.16 -1.37 -0.40
N LEU A 47 6.60 -0.24 0.07
CA LEU A 47 6.22 -0.08 1.47
C LEU A 47 5.19 -1.14 1.90
N SER A 48 4.14 -1.35 1.11
CA SER A 48 3.10 -2.33 1.42
C SER A 48 3.65 -3.75 1.43
N PHE A 49 4.54 -4.08 0.50
CA PHE A 49 5.22 -5.37 0.45
C PHE A 49 6.12 -5.59 1.68
N LEU A 50 6.95 -4.61 2.03
CA LEU A 50 7.84 -4.67 3.20
C LEU A 50 7.05 -4.81 4.51
N ILE A 51 5.97 -4.04 4.66
CA ILE A 51 5.08 -4.14 5.81
C ILE A 51 4.43 -5.53 5.88
N GLY A 52 3.96 -6.05 4.75
CA GLY A 52 3.39 -7.41 4.69
C GLY A 52 4.40 -8.49 5.07
N LEU A 53 5.65 -8.38 4.63
CA LEU A 53 6.74 -9.28 5.04
C LEU A 53 7.05 -9.17 6.53
N LEU A 54 7.17 -7.95 7.04
CA LEU A 54 7.45 -7.67 8.45
C LEU A 54 6.33 -8.23 9.35
N GLN A 55 5.08 -7.96 9.01
CA GLN A 55 3.91 -8.47 9.72
C GLN A 55 3.89 -10.00 9.69
N GLY A 56 4.12 -10.61 8.53
CA GLY A 56 4.19 -12.07 8.39
C GLY A 56 5.33 -12.71 9.20
N ALA A 57 6.47 -12.04 9.33
CA ALA A 57 7.60 -12.49 10.14
C ALA A 57 7.30 -12.35 11.65
N LEU A 58 6.79 -11.18 12.08
CA LEU A 58 6.43 -10.90 13.48
C LEU A 58 5.33 -11.83 13.98
N LEU A 59 4.29 -12.10 13.17
CA LEU A 59 3.20 -12.99 13.55
C LEU A 59 3.65 -14.44 13.71
N LYS A 60 4.69 -14.89 12.98
CA LYS A 60 5.27 -16.23 13.21
C LYS A 60 6.01 -16.32 14.53
N ALA A 61 6.64 -15.24 14.98
CA ALA A 61 7.39 -15.19 16.23
C ALA A 61 6.51 -14.92 17.45
N LEU A 62 5.48 -14.08 17.30
CA LEU A 62 4.64 -13.54 18.38
C LEU A 62 3.16 -13.60 17.99
N SER A 63 2.67 -14.81 17.71
CA SER A 63 1.31 -15.02 17.20
C SER A 63 0.19 -14.48 18.11
N GLU A 64 0.42 -14.45 19.43
CA GLU A 64 -0.53 -13.92 20.42
C GLU A 64 -0.70 -12.39 20.34
N ASN A 65 0.27 -11.67 19.76
CA ASN A 65 0.29 -10.21 19.67
C ASN A 65 -0.28 -9.68 18.34
N PHE A 66 -1.19 -10.44 17.69
CA PHE A 66 -1.72 -10.12 16.36
C PHE A 66 -2.25 -8.68 16.23
N PHE A 67 -3.00 -8.22 17.22
CA PHE A 67 -3.54 -6.86 17.24
C PHE A 67 -2.43 -5.80 17.29
N GLN A 68 -1.46 -5.96 18.20
CA GLN A 68 -0.34 -5.01 18.37
C GLN A 68 0.52 -4.94 17.10
N ILE A 69 0.80 -6.08 16.48
CA ILE A 69 1.59 -6.15 15.24
C ILE A 69 0.84 -5.46 14.08
N SER A 70 -0.49 -5.62 14.01
CA SER A 70 -1.32 -4.98 12.99
C SER A 70 -1.38 -3.45 13.16
N VAL A 71 -1.49 -2.97 14.40
CA VAL A 71 -1.41 -1.53 14.71
C VAL A 71 -0.02 -0.98 14.42
N LEU A 72 1.04 -1.70 14.78
CA LEU A 72 2.42 -1.31 14.46
C LEU A 72 2.64 -1.17 12.95
N ALA A 73 2.14 -2.12 12.16
CA ALA A 73 2.19 -2.05 10.70
C ALA A 73 1.49 -0.80 10.15
N MET A 74 0.34 -0.43 10.72
CA MET A 74 -0.40 0.79 10.36
C MET A 74 0.37 2.06 10.73
N ILE A 75 0.97 2.12 11.92
CA ILE A 75 1.79 3.26 12.36
C ILE A 75 3.01 3.43 11.46
N LEU A 76 3.75 2.34 11.20
CA LEU A 76 4.91 2.36 10.30
C LEU A 76 4.54 2.88 8.92
N ARG A 77 3.39 2.44 8.39
CA ARG A 77 2.88 2.95 7.11
C ARG A 77 2.66 4.45 7.14
N LEU A 78 1.97 4.96 8.16
CA LEU A 78 1.63 6.38 8.26
C LEU A 78 2.90 7.23 8.36
N ILE A 79 3.85 6.83 9.21
CA ILE A 79 5.12 7.54 9.36
C ILE A 79 5.90 7.53 8.04
N ALA A 80 6.05 6.37 7.40
CA ALA A 80 6.75 6.27 6.12
C ALA A 80 6.09 7.13 5.03
N SER A 81 4.75 7.14 4.98
CA SER A 81 3.98 7.95 4.03
C SER A 81 4.19 9.44 4.24
N LEU A 82 4.15 9.90 5.50
CA LEU A 82 4.40 11.30 5.83
C LEU A 82 5.83 11.72 5.48
N VAL A 83 6.82 10.87 5.76
CA VAL A 83 8.22 11.12 5.41
C VAL A 83 8.38 11.21 3.89
N PHE A 84 7.79 10.28 3.14
CA PHE A 84 7.85 10.30 1.67
C PHE A 84 7.24 11.56 1.07
N ILE A 85 6.03 11.92 1.48
CA ILE A 85 5.37 13.16 1.03
C ILE A 85 6.24 14.37 1.40
N GLY A 86 6.77 14.42 2.62
CA GLY A 86 7.62 15.50 3.07
C GLY A 86 8.89 15.67 2.23
N ILE A 87 9.55 14.57 1.87
CA ILE A 87 10.75 14.57 1.02
C ILE A 87 10.42 15.02 -0.41
N GLU A 88 9.34 14.51 -0.99
CA GLU A 88 8.95 14.82 -2.37
C GLU A 88 8.45 16.27 -2.53
N VAL A 89 7.76 16.83 -1.53
CA VAL A 89 7.19 18.18 -1.60
C VAL A 89 8.22 19.27 -1.24
N TRP A 90 9.27 18.94 -0.48
CA TRP A 90 10.33 19.87 -0.08
C TRP A 90 11.02 20.69 -1.20
N PRO A 91 11.30 20.16 -2.40
CA PRO A 91 12.00 20.90 -3.46
C PRO A 91 11.16 22.00 -4.11
N GLY A 92 9.99 22.35 -3.57
CA GLY A 92 9.13 23.41 -4.09
C GLY A 92 8.27 22.94 -5.27
N MET A 93 7.76 21.70 -5.18
CA MET A 93 6.98 21.04 -6.24
C MET A 93 5.76 21.87 -6.66
N GLU A 94 5.52 21.98 -7.97
CA GLU A 94 4.28 22.53 -8.51
C GLU A 94 3.14 21.51 -8.43
N ASN A 95 1.89 21.97 -8.30
CA ASN A 95 0.70 21.10 -8.24
C ASN A 95 0.67 20.10 -7.07
N ILE A 96 1.14 20.53 -5.88
CA ILE A 96 1.17 19.73 -4.64
C ILE A 96 -0.18 19.04 -4.35
N ILE A 97 -1.31 19.73 -4.61
CA ILE A 97 -2.65 19.18 -4.37
C ILE A 97 -2.90 17.95 -5.24
N LEU A 98 -2.48 17.97 -6.51
CA LEU A 98 -2.63 16.84 -7.43
C LEU A 98 -1.76 15.66 -6.98
N PHE A 99 -0.51 15.92 -6.60
CA PHE A 99 0.39 14.91 -6.04
C PHE A 99 -0.19 14.24 -4.79
N ILE A 100 -0.70 15.03 -3.84
CA ILE A 100 -1.32 14.51 -2.62
C ILE A 100 -2.59 13.72 -2.94
N ALA A 101 -3.42 14.20 -3.88
CA ALA A 101 -4.63 13.49 -4.28
C ALA A 101 -4.31 12.12 -4.89
N ASP A 102 -3.35 12.07 -5.82
CA ASP A 102 -2.86 10.84 -6.44
C ASP A 102 -2.28 9.87 -5.41
N PHE A 103 -1.48 10.39 -4.47
CA PHE A 103 -0.97 9.63 -3.34
C PHE A 103 -2.11 9.00 -2.53
N PHE A 104 -3.11 9.79 -2.15
CA PHE A 104 -4.24 9.31 -1.36
C PHE A 104 -5.06 8.25 -2.10
N VAL A 105 -5.29 8.42 -3.40
CA VAL A 105 -6.05 7.45 -4.20
C VAL A 105 -5.32 6.09 -4.22
N ILE A 106 -4.03 6.07 -4.56
CA ILE A 106 -3.25 4.82 -4.58
C ILE A 106 -3.14 4.24 -3.18
N PHE A 107 -2.92 5.08 -2.16
CA PHE A 107 -2.87 4.67 -0.75
C PHE A 107 -4.16 3.99 -0.31
N LEU A 108 -5.32 4.52 -0.68
CA LEU A 108 -6.62 3.95 -0.35
C LEU A 108 -6.81 2.57 -0.99
N PHE A 109 -6.39 2.36 -2.23
CA PHE A 109 -6.45 1.03 -2.86
C PHE A 109 -5.63 -0.01 -2.10
N TYR A 110 -4.40 0.34 -1.71
CA TYR A 110 -3.57 -0.54 -0.88
C TYR A 110 -4.17 -0.75 0.52
N LEU A 111 -4.71 0.30 1.15
CA LEU A 111 -5.38 0.19 2.45
C LEU A 111 -6.59 -0.75 2.40
N ILE A 112 -7.42 -0.64 1.37
CA ILE A 112 -8.57 -1.51 1.14
C ILE A 112 -8.11 -2.97 1.02
N PHE A 113 -7.06 -3.23 0.24
CA PHE A 113 -6.48 -4.57 0.12
C PHE A 113 -6.06 -5.14 1.48
N ASP A 114 -5.42 -4.34 2.33
CA ASP A 114 -4.98 -4.79 3.65
C ASP A 114 -6.15 -5.04 4.60
N ILE A 115 -7.20 -4.22 4.56
CA ILE A 115 -8.43 -4.47 5.33
C ILE A 115 -9.06 -5.80 4.89
N TYR A 116 -9.15 -6.05 3.58
CA TYR A 116 -9.64 -7.34 3.07
C TYR A 116 -8.77 -8.52 3.51
N ALA A 117 -7.44 -8.37 3.44
CA ALA A 117 -6.50 -9.38 3.91
C ALA A 117 -6.69 -9.68 5.40
N PHE A 118 -6.78 -8.62 6.22
CA PHE A 118 -7.01 -8.68 7.66
C PHE A 118 -8.33 -9.39 8.00
N LEU A 119 -9.45 -8.96 7.41
CA LEU A 119 -10.77 -9.56 7.62
C LEU A 119 -10.80 -11.03 7.19
N SER A 120 -10.16 -11.38 6.08
CA SER A 120 -10.12 -12.76 5.59
C SER A 120 -9.37 -13.70 6.53
N ASN A 121 -8.37 -13.20 7.27
CA ASN A 121 -7.61 -13.97 8.25
C ASN A 121 -8.33 -14.12 9.61
N LEU A 122 -9.30 -13.25 9.92
CA LEU A 122 -10.14 -13.38 11.14
C LEU A 122 -11.29 -14.39 10.99
N ARG A 123 -11.76 -14.61 9.75
CA ARG A 123 -12.89 -15.51 9.44
C ARG A 123 -12.74 -16.97 9.92
N PRO A 124 -11.53 -17.59 9.94
CA PRO A 124 -11.36 -18.97 10.40
C PRO A 124 -11.45 -19.15 11.93
N ILE A 125 -11.30 -18.08 12.72
CA ILE A 125 -11.17 -18.15 14.20
C ILE A 125 -12.55 -18.00 14.90
N SER A 126 -13.62 -17.74 14.14
CA SER A 126 -14.99 -17.52 14.65
C SER A 126 -15.84 -18.80 14.75
N LYS A 127 -15.24 -19.99 14.84
CA LYS A 127 -15.96 -21.25 15.08
C LYS A 127 -15.58 -21.87 16.40
#